data_AF-A0A8T4XF53-F1
#
_entry.id   AF-A0A8T4XF53-F1
#
_cell.length_a   1.000
_cell.length_b   1.000
_cell.length_c   1.000
_cell.angle_alpha   90.00
_cell.angle_beta   90.00
_cell.angle_gamma   90.00
#
_symmetry.space_group_name_H-M   'P 1'
#
loop_
_entity.id
_entity.type
_entity.pdbx_description
1 polymer ?
#
loop_
_entity_poly.entity_id
_entity_poly.type
_entity_poly.pdbx_seq_one_letter_code
_entity_poly.pdbx_strand_id
1 'polypeptide(L)' 'MEKASREGGPILLIFMERLIGLILIILGIILLYETYSAWTGLGEILFTTFTAISIILILLGLIMILSKQWNYTNIP' A
#
# COMPACT_ATOMS: atom_id res chain seq x y z
N MET A 1 24.81 -19.34 21.67
CA MET A 1 24.19 -19.11 20.35
C MET A 1 22.72 -18.63 20.44
N GLU A 2 22.31 -17.93 21.51
CA GLU A 2 20.88 -17.66 21.78
C GLU A 2 20.43 -16.21 21.50
N LYS A 3 21.36 -15.24 21.36
CA LYS A 3 20.99 -13.82 21.21
C LYS A 3 20.53 -13.41 19.80
N ALA A 4 20.92 -14.12 18.75
CA ALA A 4 20.59 -13.75 17.38
C ALA A 4 19.11 -13.98 17.01
N SER A 5 18.36 -14.77 17.78
CA SER A 5 16.97 -15.13 17.44
C SER A 5 15.92 -14.10 17.89
N ARG A 6 16.27 -13.14 18.76
CA ARG A 6 15.29 -12.18 19.34
C ARG A 6 15.22 -10.82 18.63
N GLU A 7 16.14 -10.54 17.71
CA GLU A 7 16.26 -9.24 17.04
C GLU A 7 15.65 -9.22 15.62
N GLY A 8 15.37 -10.39 15.02
CA GLY A 8 14.83 -10.49 13.66
C GLY A 8 13.34 -10.14 13.53
N GLY A 9 12.56 -10.25 14.61
CA GLY A 9 11.11 -9.99 14.62
C GLY A 9 10.71 -8.58 14.16
N PRO A 10 11.28 -7.49 14.74
CA PRO A 10 10.88 -6.13 14.39
C PRO A 10 11.32 -5.70 12.98
N ILE A 11 12.46 -6.19 12.48
CA ILE A 11 12.94 -5.84 11.12
C ILE A 11 12.13 -6.57 10.05
N LEU A 12 11.83 -7.86 10.26
CA LEU A 12 11.00 -8.64 9.35
C LEU A 12 9.58 -8.06 9.26
N LEU A 13 9.01 -7.62 10.38
CA LEU A 13 7.70 -6.98 10.42
C LEU A 13 7.66 -5.69 9.59
N ILE A 14 8.69 -4.84 9.71
CA ILE A 14 8.83 -3.60 8.91
C ILE A 14 8.90 -3.91 7.42
N PHE A 15 9.69 -4.92 7.07
CA PHE A 15 9.83 -5.32 5.68
C PHE A 15 8.50 -5.84 5.12
N MET A 16 7.77 -6.64 5.89
CA MET A 16 6.45 -7.15 5.51
C MET A 16 5.41 -6.02 5.36
N GLU A 17 5.39 -5.04 6.26
CA GLU A 17 4.51 -3.86 6.16
C GLU A 17 4.75 -3.07 4.87
N ARG A 18 6.02 -2.83 4.51
CA ARG A 18 6.38 -2.13 3.27
C ARG A 18 6.00 -2.94 2.04
N LEU A 19 6.19 -4.25 2.09
CA LEU A 19 5.83 -5.15 0.99
C LEU A 19 4.31 -5.18 0.77
N ILE A 20 3.51 -5.21 1.85
CA ILE A 20 2.05 -5.08 1.78
C ILE A 20 1.64 -3.73 1.20
N GLY A 21 2.28 -2.64 1.64
CA GLY A 21 2.04 -1.30 1.09
C GLY A 21 2.33 -1.22 -0.42
N LEU A 22 3.41 -1.87 -0.87
CA LEU A 22 3.74 -1.96 -2.30
C LEU A 22 2.68 -2.76 -3.08
N ILE A 23 2.22 -3.89 -2.54
CA ILE A 23 1.16 -4.70 -3.15
C ILE A 23 -0.14 -3.88 -3.28
N LEU A 24 -0.50 -3.11 -2.25
CA LEU A 24 -1.69 -2.24 -2.28
C LEU A 24 -1.61 -1.18 -3.39
N ILE A 25 -0.44 -0.57 -3.58
CA ILE A 25 -0.21 0.38 -4.68
C ILE A 25 -0.39 -0.32 -6.03
N ILE A 26 0.23 -1.49 -6.22
CA ILE A 26 0.13 -2.24 -7.48
C ILE A 26 -1.32 -2.61 -7.77
N LEU A 27 -2.06 -3.11 -6.76
CA LEU A 27 -3.48 -3.44 -6.92
C LEU A 27 -4.33 -2.20 -7.26
N GLY A 28 -4.06 -1.06 -6.62
CA GLY A 28 -4.74 0.19 -6.92
C GLY A 28 -4.48 0.67 -8.36
N ILE A 29 -3.24 0.56 -8.84
CA ILE A 29 -2.88 0.91 -10.23
C ILE A 29 -3.57 -0.03 -11.23
N ILE A 30 -3.57 -1.34 -10.97
CA ILE A 30 -4.24 -2.33 -11.83
C ILE A 30 -5.75 -2.06 -11.87
N LEU A 31 -6.37 -1.83 -10.71
CA LEU A 31 -7.80 -1.53 -10.64
C LEU A 31 -8.13 -0.24 -11.40
N LEU A 32 -7.31 0.80 -11.29
CA LEU A 32 -7.50 2.05 -12.03
C LEU A 32 -7.39 1.85 -13.54
N TYR A 33 -6.41 1.07 -13.98
CA TYR A 33 -6.23 0.73 -15.39
C TYR A 33 -7.45 -0.02 -15.94
N GLU A 34 -7.92 -1.05 -15.24
CA GLU A 34 -9.11 -1.81 -15.64
C GLU A 34 -10.39 -0.96 -15.61
N THR A 35 -10.51 -0.05 -14.64
CA THR A 35 -11.63 0.88 -14.57
C THR A 35 -11.64 1.82 -15.78
N TYR A 36 -10.46 2.27 -16.22
CA TYR A 36 -10.32 3.12 -17.39
C TYR A 36 -10.54 2.36 -18.70
N SER A 37 -10.02 1.14 -18.82
CA SER A 37 -10.22 0.28 -20.00
C SER A 37 -11.69 -0.07 -20.21
N ALA A 38 -12.44 -0.24 -19.12
CA ALA A 38 -13.87 -0.56 -19.14
C ALA A 38 -14.78 0.69 -19.03
N TRP A 39 -14.27 1.92 -19.20
CA TRP A 39 -15.06 3.17 -19.09
C TRP A 39 -16.35 3.10 -19.93
N THR A 40 -16.27 2.60 -21.15
CA THR A 40 -17.40 2.55 -22.09
C THR A 40 -18.50 1.57 -21.69
N GLY A 41 -18.22 0.65 -20.76
CA GLY A 41 -19.15 -0.39 -20.30
C GLY A 41 -19.58 -0.27 -18.84
N LEU A 42 -18.81 0.43 -17.99
CA LEU A 42 -19.06 0.49 -16.54
C LEU A 42 -20.18 1.45 -16.14
N GLY A 43 -20.54 2.43 -16.97
CA GLY A 43 -21.45 3.50 -16.55
C GLY A 43 -20.84 4.41 -15.47
N GLU A 44 -21.31 5.66 -15.40
CA GLU A 44 -20.67 6.71 -14.60
C GLU A 44 -20.51 6.37 -13.11
N ILE A 45 -21.51 5.72 -12.51
CA ILE A 45 -21.52 5.43 -11.07
C ILE A 45 -20.44 4.41 -10.70
N LEU A 46 -20.34 3.31 -11.45
CA LEU A 46 -19.33 2.29 -11.18
C LEU A 46 -17.93 2.80 -11.53
N PHE A 47 -17.80 3.56 -12.62
CA PHE A 47 -16.54 4.22 -12.98
C PHE A 47 -16.02 5.10 -11.83
N THR A 48 -16.87 5.97 -11.30
CA THR A 48 -16.50 6.90 -10.22
C THR A 48 -16.12 6.14 -8.95
N THR A 49 -16.89 5.10 -8.60
CA THR A 49 -16.66 4.29 -7.40
C THR A 49 -15.33 3.53 -7.47
N PHE A 50 -15.05 2.82 -8.56
CA PHE A 50 -13.80 2.07 -8.70
C PHE A 50 -12.58 2.98 -8.82
N THR A 51 -12.72 4.15 -9.45
CA THR A 51 -11.66 5.16 -9.48
C THR A 51 -11.34 5.65 -8.07
N ALA A 52 -12.35 5.97 -7.26
CA ALA A 52 -12.16 6.40 -5.87
C ALA A 52 -11.49 5.30 -5.02
N ILE A 53 -11.94 4.05 -5.15
CA ILE A 53 -11.34 2.90 -4.44
C ILE A 53 -9.87 2.73 -4.84
N SER A 54 -9.55 2.87 -6.13
CA SER A 54 -8.18 2.77 -6.64
C SER A 54 -7.27 3.84 -6.04
N ILE A 55 -7.74 5.08 -5.95
CA ILE A 55 -7.01 6.19 -5.34
C ILE A 55 -6.77 5.92 -3.85
N ILE A 56 -7.79 5.44 -3.13
CA ILE A 56 -7.67 5.09 -1.70
C ILE A 56 -6.64 3.97 -1.49
N LEU A 57 -6.64 2.93 -2.34
CA LEU A 57 -5.66 1.83 -2.28
C LEU A 57 -4.22 2.35 -2.47
N ILE A 58 -4.01 3.23 -3.44
CA ILE A 58 -2.70 3.84 -3.70
C ILE A 58 -2.26 4.68 -2.50
N LEU A 59 -3.15 5.53 -1.96
CA LEU A 59 -2.85 6.37 -0.81
C LEU A 59 -2.53 5.53 0.44
N LEU A 60 -3.30 4.48 0.72
CA LEU A 60 -3.06 3.58 1.84
C LEU A 60 -1.71 2.88 1.71
N GLY A 61 -1.38 2.37 0.52
CA GLY A 61 -0.08 1.73 0.30
C GLY A 61 1.09 2.72 0.45
N LEU A 62 0.93 3.96 -0.03
CA LEU A 62 1.89 5.04 0.20
C LEU A 62 2.07 5.37 1.69
N ILE A 63 0.96 5.48 2.45
CA ILE A 63 1.00 5.72 3.88
C ILE A 63 1.75 4.59 4.60
N MET A 64 1.50 3.33 4.25
CA MET A 64 2.20 2.19 4.86
C MET A 64 3.71 2.19 4.58
N ILE A 65 4.13 2.65 3.40
CA ILE A 65 5.55 2.77 3.06
C ILE A 65 6.20 3.94 3.81
N LEU A 66 5.49 5.07 3.95
CA LEU A 66 6.02 6.31 4.53
C LEU A 66 5.92 6.40 6.05
N SER A 67 4.93 5.75 6.68
CA SER A 67 4.58 5.93 8.11
C SER A 67 5.76 5.70 9.06
N LYS A 68 6.70 4.83 8.69
CA LYS A 68 7.85 4.53 9.55
C LYS A 68 9.04 5.47 9.38
N GLN A 69 9.15 6.24 8.30
CA GLN A 69 10.24 7.22 8.19
C GLN A 69 10.14 8.31 9.26
N TRP A 70 8.93 8.68 9.68
CA TRP A 70 8.67 9.70 10.71
C TRP A 70 9.18 9.34 12.10
N ASN A 71 9.21 8.04 12.43
CA ASN A 71 9.55 7.58 13.78
C ASN A 71 11.06 7.44 14.00
N TYR A 72 11.86 7.31 12.94
CA TYR A 72 13.33 7.25 13.03
C TYR A 72 14.00 8.63 13.06
N THR A 73 13.30 9.69 12.66
CA THR A 73 13.78 11.08 12.77
C THR A 73 13.56 11.73 14.14
N ASN A 74 12.79 11.08 15.03
CA ASN A 74 12.47 11.58 16.38
C ASN A 74 13.00 10.64 17.49
N ILE A 75 14.09 9.93 17.23
CA ILE A 75 14.85 9.25 18.28
C ILE A 75 15.88 10.29 18.78
N PRO A 76 15.89 10.64 20.08
CA PRO A 76 16.89 11.58 20.63
C PRO A 76 18.32 11.07 20.47
#